data_AF-A0A7V5VQZ2-F1
#
_entry.id   AF-A0A7V5VQZ2-F1
#
_cell.length_a   1.000
_cell.length_b   1.000
_cell.length_c   1.000
_cell.angle_alpha   90.00
_cell.angle_beta   90.00
_cell.angle_gamma   90.00
#
_symmetry.space_group_name_H-M   'P 1'
#
loop_
_entity.id
_entity.type
_entity.pdbx_description
1 polymer ?
#
loop_
_entity_poly.entity_id
_entity_poly.type
_entity_poly.pdbx_seq_one_letter_code
_entity_poly.pdbx_strand_id
1 'polypeptide(L)'
;MSQPLFFDLHVHSTLKPYMLSAVDSPWEDYDQTTPEERVRRTPRITRSDFTKLLRSGTRVITLALHPIERYLIAALTTRPVMYALVFRMRLERVRQVLQRNPFTILQQEYNLLMAYARQPDGPGEIIIVRRPEDIDAALASPHKIAVILALEGAHALGFEYRGYKFPSIRGF
;
A
#
# COMPACT_ATOMS: atom_id res chain seq x y z
N MET A 1 -31.37 3.81 10.13
CA MET A 1 -30.98 3.02 8.94
C MET A 1 -29.50 2.70 9.07
N SER A 2 -29.09 1.44 8.93
CA SER A 2 -27.66 1.09 8.89
C SER A 2 -27.03 1.72 7.65
N GLN A 3 -25.90 2.41 7.80
CA GLN A 3 -25.17 2.92 6.63
C GLN A 3 -24.76 1.76 5.72
N PRO A 4 -24.78 1.94 4.39
CA PRO A 4 -24.29 0.92 3.48
C PRO A 4 -22.81 0.64 3.75
N LEU A 5 -22.44 -0.64 3.73
CA LEU A 5 -21.07 -1.10 3.86
C LEU A 5 -20.54 -1.42 2.47
N PHE A 6 -19.38 -0.88 2.12
CA PHE A 6 -18.73 -1.11 0.83
C PHE A 6 -17.51 -2.00 0.97
N PHE A 7 -17.25 -2.74 -0.10
CA PHE A 7 -16.06 -3.54 -0.31
C PHE A 7 -15.30 -2.99 -1.52
N ASP A 8 -14.04 -2.62 -1.32
CA ASP A 8 -13.14 -2.27 -2.42
C ASP A 8 -12.23 -3.46 -2.75
N LEU A 9 -12.29 -3.91 -4.00
CA LEU A 9 -11.54 -5.06 -4.49
C LEU A 9 -10.06 -4.75 -4.73
N HIS A 10 -9.64 -3.49 -4.74
CA HIS A 10 -8.24 -3.16 -5.03
C HIS A 10 -7.82 -1.76 -4.57
N VAL A 11 -6.98 -1.69 -3.53
CA VAL A 11 -6.40 -0.43 -3.06
C VAL A 11 -4.89 -0.51 -2.79
N HIS A 12 -4.23 0.65 -2.87
CA HIS A 12 -2.80 0.83 -2.60
C HIS A 12 -2.52 1.89 -1.52
N SER A 13 -3.30 1.87 -0.43
CA SER A 13 -3.20 2.89 0.61
C SER A 13 -1.80 2.96 1.27
N THR A 14 -1.00 1.90 1.18
CA THR A 14 0.39 1.82 1.71
C THR A 14 1.49 2.17 0.71
N LEU A 15 1.24 2.03 -0.60
CA LEU A 15 2.28 2.22 -1.61
C LEU A 15 2.84 3.64 -1.61
N LYS A 16 1.97 4.62 -1.33
CA LYS A 16 2.35 6.02 -1.24
C LYS A 16 3.21 6.34 -0.03
N PRO A 17 2.81 6.05 1.22
CA PRO A 17 3.67 6.34 2.36
C PRO A 17 4.98 5.57 2.28
N TYR A 18 4.95 4.41 1.62
CA TYR A 18 6.15 3.66 1.31
C TYR A 18 7.08 4.38 0.31
N MET A 19 6.55 4.98 -0.76
CA MET A 19 7.36 5.54 -1.87
C MET A 19 7.62 7.04 -1.81
N LEU A 20 6.71 7.84 -1.25
CA LEU A 20 6.72 9.30 -1.33
C LEU A 20 7.18 9.93 -0.01
N SER A 21 7.96 11.00 -0.08
CA SER A 21 8.47 11.70 1.11
C SER A 21 7.47 12.67 1.73
N ALA A 22 6.42 13.02 0.99
CA ALA A 22 5.37 13.93 1.43
C ALA A 22 4.22 13.21 2.14
N VAL A 23 4.38 11.90 2.38
CA VAL A 23 3.36 10.98 2.84
C VAL A 23 4.01 10.05 3.84
N ASP A 24 3.66 10.15 5.12
CA ASP A 24 4.29 9.34 6.16
C ASP A 24 3.41 8.19 6.64
N SER A 25 2.08 8.28 6.45
CA SER A 25 1.12 7.30 6.97
C SER A 25 -0.02 6.99 6.00
N PRO A 26 -0.53 5.74 5.96
CA PRO A 26 -1.73 5.38 5.20
C PRO A 26 -3.03 5.89 5.85
N TRP A 27 -2.95 6.52 7.03
CA TRP A 27 -4.09 7.16 7.72
C TRP A 27 -4.21 8.67 7.46
N GLU A 28 -3.20 9.27 6.83
CA GLU A 28 -3.17 10.71 6.62
C GLU A 28 -4.12 11.11 5.49
N ASP A 29 -5.10 11.97 5.79
CA ASP A 29 -6.02 12.52 4.80
C ASP A 29 -5.35 13.67 4.04
N TYR A 30 -4.94 13.38 2.80
CA TYR A 30 -4.24 14.32 1.95
C TYR A 30 -5.08 15.49 1.42
N ASP A 31 -6.41 15.44 1.55
CA ASP A 31 -7.26 16.53 1.11
C ASP A 31 -7.42 17.62 2.19
N GLN A 32 -7.07 17.33 3.45
CA GLN A 32 -7.21 18.22 4.60
C GLN A 32 -5.89 18.90 5.01
N THR A 33 -5.20 19.51 4.05
CA THR A 33 -3.90 20.15 4.28
C THR A 33 -3.96 21.67 4.20
N THR A 34 -3.12 22.35 4.97
CA THR A 34 -2.93 23.80 4.91
C THR A 34 -2.40 24.26 3.52
N PRO A 35 -2.59 25.51 3.10
CA PRO A 35 -2.11 26.02 1.81
C PRO A 35 -0.60 25.86 1.56
N GLU A 36 0.26 26.04 2.58
CA GLU A 36 1.71 25.81 2.43
C GLU A 36 2.06 24.33 2.19
N GLU A 37 1.33 23.42 2.82
CA GLU A 37 1.47 21.98 2.60
C GLU A 37 1.00 21.57 1.21
N ARG A 38 -0.02 22.23 0.68
CA ARG A 38 -0.57 21.99 -0.67
C ARG A 38 0.39 22.34 -1.79
N VAL A 39 1.26 23.34 -1.59
CA VAL A 39 2.34 23.69 -2.54
C VAL A 39 3.51 22.70 -2.46
N ARG A 40 3.74 22.08 -1.29
CA ARG A 40 4.74 21.02 -1.10
C ARG A 40 4.24 19.63 -1.54
N ARG A 41 2.94 19.38 -1.47
CA ARG A 41 2.31 18.12 -1.89
C ARG A 41 1.94 18.30 -3.36
N THR A 42 2.69 17.70 -4.28
CA THR A 42 2.28 17.67 -5.70
C THR A 42 0.81 17.23 -5.76
N PRO A 43 -0.11 18.10 -6.23
CA PRO A 43 -1.51 17.73 -6.27
C PRO A 43 -1.67 16.65 -7.34
N ARG A 44 -2.22 15.47 -6.99
CA ARG A 44 -3.20 14.69 -7.82
C ARG A 44 -3.30 13.18 -7.61
N ILE A 45 -2.49 12.49 -6.81
CA ILE A 45 -2.42 11.01 -6.99
C ILE A 45 -2.98 10.18 -5.82
N THR A 46 -3.55 10.71 -4.74
CA THR A 46 -4.19 9.84 -3.70
C THR A 46 -5.70 9.91 -3.79
N ARG A 47 -6.27 8.82 -4.33
CA ARG A 47 -7.71 8.56 -4.29
C ARG A 47 -8.10 7.68 -3.09
N SER A 48 -7.14 7.19 -2.30
CA SER A 48 -7.39 6.22 -1.23
C SER A 48 -6.37 6.32 -0.11
N ASP A 49 -6.86 6.50 1.10
CA ASP A 49 -6.21 6.35 2.40
C ASP A 49 -7.25 5.75 3.37
N PHE A 50 -6.81 5.19 4.50
CA PHE A 50 -7.72 4.50 5.43
C PHE A 50 -8.79 5.43 6.03
N THR A 51 -8.48 6.71 6.21
CA THR A 51 -9.43 7.70 6.72
C THR A 51 -10.54 7.96 5.71
N LYS A 52 -10.21 8.14 4.43
CA LYS A 52 -11.20 8.29 3.34
C LYS A 52 -12.02 7.02 3.14
N LEU A 53 -11.39 5.84 3.22
CA LEU A 53 -12.08 4.56 3.14
C LEU A 53 -13.14 4.44 4.24
N LEU A 54 -12.78 4.69 5.50
CA LEU A 54 -13.73 4.70 6.62
C LEU A 54 -14.87 5.71 6.40
N ARG A 55 -14.55 6.96 6.02
CA ARG A 55 -15.54 8.02 5.79
C ARG A 55 -16.51 7.70 4.64
N SER A 56 -16.06 6.96 3.63
CA SER A 56 -16.90 6.51 2.51
C SER A 56 -17.83 5.34 2.87
N GLY A 57 -17.66 4.73 4.04
CA GLY A 57 -18.34 3.48 4.40
C GLY A 57 -17.69 2.23 3.79
N THR A 58 -16.48 2.35 3.22
CA THR A 58 -15.70 1.18 2.79
C THR A 58 -15.07 0.52 4.00
N ARG A 59 -15.50 -0.69 4.29
CA ARG A 59 -15.18 -1.40 5.55
C ARG A 59 -14.44 -2.71 5.32
N VAL A 60 -14.46 -3.22 4.10
CA VAL A 60 -13.63 -4.32 3.64
C VAL A 60 -12.81 -3.81 2.46
N ILE A 61 -11.52 -4.12 2.43
CA ILE A 61 -10.66 -3.79 1.30
C ILE A 61 -9.76 -4.97 0.96
N THR A 62 -9.41 -5.09 -0.31
CA THR A 62 -8.23 -5.85 -0.73
C THR A 62 -7.07 -4.87 -0.91
N LEU A 63 -6.09 -4.97 -0.02
CA LEU A 63 -4.90 -4.12 -0.07
C LEU A 63 -3.79 -4.86 -0.81
N ALA A 64 -3.41 -4.32 -1.97
CA ALA A 64 -2.38 -4.89 -2.81
C ALA A 64 -1.00 -4.31 -2.45
N LEU A 65 -0.13 -5.16 -1.92
CA LEU A 65 1.30 -4.86 -1.84
C LEU A 65 1.92 -5.02 -3.21
N HIS A 66 2.86 -4.14 -3.57
CA HIS A 66 3.34 -4.04 -4.94
C HIS A 66 4.88 -4.13 -5.01
N PRO A 67 5.45 -5.21 -5.56
CA PRO A 67 6.87 -5.30 -5.87
C PRO A 67 7.15 -4.46 -7.11
N ILE A 68 7.43 -3.17 -6.90
CA ILE A 68 7.65 -2.21 -8.00
C ILE A 68 8.72 -2.75 -8.95
N GLU A 69 8.35 -2.83 -10.22
CA GLU A 69 9.20 -3.38 -11.25
C GLU A 69 10.40 -2.46 -11.53
N ARG A 70 11.60 -3.04 -11.52
CA ARG A 70 12.82 -2.29 -11.83
C ARG A 70 12.81 -1.69 -13.22
N TYR A 71 12.27 -2.43 -14.19
CA TYR A 71 12.17 -1.93 -15.56
C TYR A 71 11.15 -0.80 -15.68
N LEU A 72 10.11 -0.74 -14.86
CA LEU A 72 9.16 0.38 -14.86
C LEU A 72 9.84 1.65 -14.35
N ILE A 73 10.65 1.54 -13.29
CA ILE A 73 11.49 2.65 -12.79
C ILE A 73 12.59 3.03 -13.80
N ALA A 74 13.19 2.06 -14.48
CA ALA A 74 14.23 2.29 -15.49
C ALA A 74 13.68 2.82 -16.83
N ALA A 75 12.47 2.40 -17.23
CA ALA A 75 11.76 2.83 -18.42
C ALA A 75 11.20 4.25 -18.26
N LEU A 76 10.98 4.70 -17.01
CA LEU A 76 10.79 6.12 -16.66
C LEU A 76 12.08 6.97 -16.82
N THR A 77 13.08 6.46 -17.57
CA THR A 77 14.27 7.09 -18.19
C THR A 77 15.63 6.91 -17.49
N THR A 78 16.69 7.27 -18.23
CA THR A 78 18.13 7.25 -17.92
C THR A 78 18.58 8.10 -16.71
N ARG A 79 17.67 8.79 -16.01
CA ARG A 79 17.99 9.65 -14.83
C ARG A 79 16.98 9.47 -13.67
N PRO A 80 16.96 8.31 -12.99
CA PRO A 80 16.00 8.01 -11.92
C PRO A 80 16.01 9.01 -10.75
N VAL A 81 17.15 9.64 -10.49
CA VAL A 81 17.31 10.66 -9.42
C VAL A 81 16.51 11.94 -9.71
N MET A 82 16.44 12.38 -10.97
CA MET A 82 15.70 13.59 -11.34
C MET A 82 14.20 13.39 -11.16
N TYR A 83 13.69 12.22 -11.53
CA TYR A 83 12.27 11.89 -11.36
C TYR A 83 11.88 11.70 -9.90
N ALA A 84 12.76 11.11 -9.08
CA ALA A 84 12.51 11.04 -7.65
C ALA A 84 12.36 12.43 -7.03
N LEU A 85 13.11 13.44 -7.50
CA LEU A 85 12.95 14.82 -7.05
C LEU A 85 11.66 15.46 -7.58
N VAL A 86 11.34 15.27 -8.87
CA VAL A 86 10.10 15.81 -9.49
C VAL A 86 8.83 15.22 -8.87
N PHE A 87 8.80 13.91 -8.66
CA PHE A 87 7.67 13.19 -8.07
C PHE A 87 7.74 13.09 -6.54
N ARG A 88 8.75 13.70 -5.91
CA ARG A 88 9.00 13.66 -4.46
C ARG A 88 8.99 12.24 -3.89
N MET A 89 9.57 11.31 -4.65
CA MET A 89 9.83 9.96 -4.17
C MET A 89 11.00 9.99 -3.19
N ARG A 90 10.94 9.15 -2.17
CA ARG A 90 12.08 8.93 -1.27
C ARG A 90 13.23 8.34 -2.08
N LEU A 91 14.32 9.09 -2.25
CA LEU A 91 15.49 8.65 -3.02
C LEU A 91 16.03 7.30 -2.53
N GLU A 92 16.00 7.07 -1.22
CA GLU A 92 16.37 5.81 -0.60
C GLU A 92 15.51 4.64 -1.08
N ARG A 93 14.20 4.85 -1.22
CA ARG A 93 13.25 3.83 -1.69
C ARG A 93 13.45 3.53 -3.16
N VAL A 94 13.67 4.55 -3.98
CA VAL A 94 14.02 4.37 -5.41
C VAL A 94 15.30 3.55 -5.55
N ARG A 95 16.34 3.85 -4.77
CA ARG A 95 17.59 3.06 -4.74
C ARG A 95 17.33 1.62 -4.30
N GLN A 96 16.52 1.42 -3.25
CA GLN A 96 16.17 0.08 -2.78
C GLN A 96 15.44 -0.73 -3.84
N VAL A 97 14.44 -0.17 -4.54
CA VAL A 97 13.74 -0.87 -5.63
C VAL A 97 14.71 -1.31 -6.73
N LEU A 98 15.66 -0.45 -7.12
CA LEU A 98 16.66 -0.77 -8.14
C LEU A 98 17.69 -1.82 -7.69
N GLN A 99 18.04 -1.86 -6.40
CA GLN A 99 19.17 -2.63 -5.89
C GLN A 99 18.78 -3.90 -5.11
N ARG A 100 17.58 -3.96 -4.54
CA ARG A 100 17.16 -5.04 -3.62
C ARG A 100 16.19 -6.01 -4.28
N ASN A 101 16.21 -7.22 -3.74
CA ASN A 101 15.28 -8.29 -4.08
C ASN A 101 13.81 -7.82 -3.91
N PRO A 102 12.91 -8.08 -4.88
CA PRO A 102 11.48 -7.75 -4.81
C PRO A 102 10.76 -8.23 -3.53
N PHE A 103 11.11 -9.40 -2.98
CA PHE A 103 10.59 -9.89 -1.69
C PHE A 103 10.97 -8.99 -0.54
N THR A 104 12.18 -8.42 -0.55
CA THR A 104 12.61 -7.46 0.48
C THR A 104 11.77 -6.18 0.41
N ILE A 105 11.42 -5.73 -0.80
CA ILE A 105 10.57 -4.56 -1.02
C ILE A 105 9.16 -4.83 -0.48
N LEU A 106 8.55 -5.96 -0.84
CA LEU A 106 7.24 -6.37 -0.32
C LEU A 106 7.23 -6.49 1.20
N GLN A 107 8.24 -7.13 1.78
CA GLN A 107 8.33 -7.28 3.24
C GLN A 107 8.41 -5.91 3.94
N GLN A 108 9.09 -4.93 3.34
CA GLN A 108 9.16 -3.59 3.92
C GLN A 108 7.84 -2.82 3.81
N GLU A 109 7.13 -2.94 2.69
CA GLU A 109 5.79 -2.35 2.56
C GLU A 109 4.82 -3.00 3.56
N TYR A 110 4.86 -4.32 3.69
CA TYR A 110 4.09 -5.05 4.71
C TYR A 110 4.44 -4.58 6.13
N ASN A 111 5.73 -4.39 6.44
CA ASN A 111 6.14 -3.90 7.75
C ASN A 111 5.61 -2.48 8.01
N LEU A 112 5.55 -1.62 6.98
CA LEU A 112 4.93 -0.29 7.08
C LEU A 112 3.43 -0.42 7.36
N LEU A 113 2.71 -1.28 6.65
CA LEU A 113 1.30 -1.57 6.91
C LEU A 113 1.09 -1.96 8.38
N MET A 114 1.88 -2.90 8.88
CA MET A 114 1.77 -3.39 10.25
C MET A 114 2.15 -2.35 11.29
N ALA A 115 3.14 -1.48 11.01
CA ALA A 115 3.48 -0.35 11.87
C ALA A 115 2.32 0.64 12.01
N TYR A 116 1.50 0.77 10.96
CA TYR A 116 0.29 1.57 10.94
C TYR A 116 -0.99 0.72 11.02
N ALA A 117 -0.91 -0.45 11.66
CA ALA A 117 -2.10 -1.27 11.87
C ALA A 117 -3.16 -0.54 12.71
N ARG A 118 -2.71 0.37 13.57
CA ARG A 118 -3.54 1.33 14.30
C ARG A 118 -3.20 2.74 13.85
N GLN A 119 -4.22 3.59 13.82
CA GLN A 119 -4.06 5.00 13.60
C GLN A 119 -3.26 5.60 14.78
N PRO A 120 -2.16 6.35 14.54
CA PRO A 120 -1.31 6.85 15.61
C PRO A 120 -2.04 7.70 16.66
N ASP A 121 -2.91 8.61 16.21
CA ASP A 121 -3.59 9.59 17.06
C ASP A 121 -5.13 9.47 16.98
N GLY A 122 -5.64 8.29 16.64
CA GLY A 122 -7.08 8.10 16.43
C GLY A 122 -7.56 6.68 16.66
N PRO A 123 -8.89 6.47 16.61
CA PRO A 123 -9.49 5.17 16.91
C PRO A 123 -9.39 4.17 15.76
N GLY A 124 -8.88 4.60 14.59
CA GLY A 124 -8.78 3.77 13.40
C GLY A 124 -7.90 2.53 13.61
N GLU A 125 -8.36 1.38 13.12
CA GLU A 125 -7.57 0.15 13.14
C GLU A 125 -7.85 -0.67 11.87
N ILE A 126 -6.85 -1.39 11.39
CA ILE A 126 -7.04 -2.43 10.38
C ILE A 126 -6.98 -3.80 11.03
N ILE A 127 -7.76 -4.73 10.50
CA ILE A 127 -7.68 -6.15 10.84
C ILE A 127 -7.25 -6.89 9.58
N ILE A 128 -6.08 -7.54 9.63
CA ILE A 128 -5.65 -8.43 8.55
C ILE A 128 -6.53 -9.67 8.58
N VAL A 129 -7.31 -9.86 7.52
CA VAL A 129 -8.21 -11.00 7.36
C VAL A 129 -7.38 -12.24 7.06
N ARG A 130 -7.45 -13.22 7.95
CA ARG A 130 -6.87 -14.56 7.78
C ARG A 130 -7.96 -15.62 7.66
N ARG A 131 -9.14 -15.34 8.21
CA ARG A 131 -10.34 -16.18 8.16
C ARG A 131 -11.59 -15.31 8.02
N PRO A 132 -12.73 -15.87 7.58
CA PRO A 132 -13.97 -15.09 7.42
C PRO A 132 -14.40 -14.34 8.69
N GLU A 133 -14.17 -14.90 9.88
CA GLU A 133 -14.60 -14.30 11.16
C GLU A 133 -13.86 -12.99 11.48
N ASP A 134 -12.68 -12.76 10.89
CA ASP A 134 -11.94 -11.51 11.03
C ASP A 134 -12.69 -10.33 10.37
N ILE A 135 -13.48 -10.62 9.32
CA ILE A 135 -14.34 -9.63 8.68
C ILE A 135 -15.43 -9.20 9.67
N ASP A 136 -16.10 -10.15 10.31
CA ASP A 136 -17.14 -9.86 11.30
C ASP A 136 -16.58 -9.03 12.48
N ALA A 137 -15.39 -9.39 12.97
CA ALA A 137 -14.70 -8.66 14.03
C ALA A 137 -14.38 -7.21 13.63
N ALA A 138 -14.04 -6.96 12.36
CA ALA A 138 -13.84 -5.61 11.85
C ALA A 138 -15.17 -4.87 11.72
N LEU A 139 -16.19 -5.49 11.13
CA LEU A 139 -17.49 -4.86 10.89
C LEU A 139 -18.23 -4.50 12.18
N ALA A 140 -17.96 -5.20 13.29
CA ALA A 140 -18.51 -4.91 14.62
C ALA A 140 -18.11 -3.53 15.19
N SER A 141 -17.07 -2.88 14.68
CA SER A 141 -16.64 -1.54 15.12
C SER A 141 -16.62 -0.55 13.96
N PRO A 142 -17.19 0.66 14.09
CA PRO A 142 -17.20 1.64 13.00
C PRO A 142 -15.80 2.19 12.64
N HIS A 143 -14.79 1.95 13.48
CA HIS A 143 -13.43 2.47 13.29
C HIS A 143 -12.47 1.45 12.67
N LYS A 144 -12.96 0.27 12.28
CA LYS A 144 -12.10 -0.80 11.76
C LYS A 144 -12.29 -1.05 10.27
N ILE A 145 -11.21 -1.36 9.56
CA ILE A 145 -11.25 -1.88 8.19
C ILE A 145 -10.76 -3.32 8.19
N ALA A 146 -11.53 -4.23 7.59
CA ALA A 146 -11.05 -5.56 7.24
C ALA A 146 -10.14 -5.48 6.00
N VAL A 147 -8.91 -5.97 6.13
CA VAL A 147 -7.90 -5.92 5.06
C VAL A 147 -7.58 -7.33 4.61
N ILE A 148 -7.98 -7.66 3.39
CA ILE A 148 -7.54 -8.85 2.67
C ILE A 148 -6.22 -8.47 1.99
N LEU A 149 -5.14 -9.16 2.32
CA LEU A 149 -3.85 -8.90 1.69
C LEU A 149 -3.78 -9.56 0.32
N ALA A 150 -3.35 -8.78 -0.68
CA ALA A 150 -3.05 -9.25 -2.01
C ALA A 150 -1.64 -8.84 -2.42
N LEU A 151 -1.11 -9.53 -3.43
CA LEU A 151 0.08 -9.14 -4.15
C LEU A 151 -0.32 -8.77 -5.57
N GLU A 152 -0.08 -7.53 -5.97
CA GLU A 152 -0.16 -7.14 -7.38
C GLU A 152 1.24 -7.20 -7.98
N GLY A 153 1.38 -7.72 -9.20
CA GLY A 153 2.68 -7.74 -9.88
C GLY A 153 3.58 -8.91 -9.46
N ALA A 154 2.99 -10.02 -9.01
CA ALA A 154 3.74 -11.21 -8.56
C ALA A 154 4.69 -11.77 -9.64
N HIS A 155 4.50 -11.47 -10.93
CA HIS A 155 5.44 -11.82 -11.99
C HIS A 155 6.83 -11.19 -11.78
N ALA A 156 6.93 -10.05 -11.10
CA ALA A 156 8.20 -9.43 -10.73
C ALA A 156 8.99 -10.26 -9.69
N LEU A 157 8.33 -11.16 -8.96
CA LEU A 157 8.95 -12.07 -7.99
C LEU A 157 9.61 -13.28 -8.68
N GLY A 158 9.16 -13.63 -9.90
CA GLY A 158 9.57 -14.82 -10.63
C GLY A 158 11.00 -14.80 -11.17
N PHE A 159 11.59 -13.61 -11.38
CA PHE A 159 12.91 -13.47 -12.00
C PHE A 159 14.07 -14.03 -11.15
N GLU A 160 13.84 -14.25 -9.85
CA GLU A 160 14.84 -14.77 -8.92
C GLU A 160 14.74 -16.29 -8.68
N TYR A 161 13.71 -16.96 -9.19
CA TYR A 161 13.51 -18.41 -9.06
C TYR A 161 14.20 -19.23 -10.15
N ARG A 162 15.29 -18.74 -10.74
CA ARG A 162 16.13 -19.51 -11.66
C ARG A 162 16.99 -20.52 -10.87
N GLY A 163 16.35 -21.52 -10.24
CA GLY A 163 17.08 -22.59 -9.55
C GLY A 163 16.31 -23.39 -8.49
N TYR A 164 15.13 -22.94 -8.07
CA TYR A 164 14.29 -23.74 -7.16
C TYR A 164 13.39 -24.68 -7.96
N LYS A 165 13.41 -25.98 -7.65
CA LYS A 165 12.32 -26.87 -8.01
C LYS A 165 11.08 -26.35 -7.29
N PHE A 166 10.13 -25.77 -8.04
CA PHE A 166 8.79 -25.55 -7.51
C PHE A 166 8.28 -26.88 -6.93
N PRO A 167 7.68 -26.90 -5.73
CA PRO A 167 7.04 -28.11 -5.23
C PRO A 167 6.08 -28.61 -6.31
N SER A 168 6.31 -29.83 -6.80
CA SER A 168 5.33 -30.47 -7.68
C SER A 168 4.02 -30.57 -6.91
N ILE A 169 3.00 -29.85 -7.35
CA ILE A 169 1.65 -30.07 -6.84
C ILE A 169 1.25 -31.44 -7.39
N ARG A 170 1.27 -32.48 -6.54
CA ARG A 170 0.79 -33.81 -6.95
C ARG A 170 -0.68 -33.66 -7.38
N GLY A 171 -0.96 -33.88 -8.65
CA GLY A 171 -2.33 -33.94 -9.19
C GLY A 171 -2.71 -32.87 -10.21
N PHE A 172 -1.77 -32.07 -10.70
CA PHE A 172 -1.92 -31.24 -11.92
C PHE A 172 -0.75 -31.46 -12.86
#